data_AF-A0A2G8RAZ3-F1
#
_entry.id   AF-A0A2G8RAZ3-F1
#
_cell.length_a   1.000
_cell.length_b   1.000
_cell.length_c   1.000
_cell.angle_alpha   90.00
_cell.angle_beta   90.00
_cell.angle_gamma   90.00
#
_symmetry.space_group_name_H-M   'P 1'
#
loop_
_entity.id
_entity.type
_entity.pdbx_description
1 polymer ?
#
loop_
_entity_poly.entity_id
_entity_poly.type
_entity_poly.pdbx_seq_one_letter_code
_entity_poly.pdbx_strand_id
1 'polypeptide(L)'
;MRTSVAADCPAQRIDIYQQKVETFGLNLFEINAMLSIIFSGAEVVVKAVARYRMQPDNIDDWHARNGRGEMVPFSAFATTSWQSAANRLVRMDGSTAIEISGSEGTNTSSGEVMDRMRALTAELPGGYSVA
;
A
#
# COMPACT_ATOMS: atom_id res chain seq x y z
N MET A 1 22.58 -9.86 -11.64
CA MET A 1 21.58 -10.21 -10.61
C MET A 1 20.67 -9.02 -10.43
N ARG A 2 19.36 -9.18 -10.68
CA ARG A 2 18.34 -8.15 -10.46
C ARG A 2 17.26 -8.73 -9.56
N THR A 3 16.87 -8.01 -8.51
CA THR A 3 15.71 -8.34 -7.69
C THR A 3 14.45 -7.84 -8.40
N SER A 4 13.40 -8.66 -8.50
CA SER A 4 12.10 -8.22 -9.06
C SER A 4 11.21 -7.53 -8.02
N VAL A 5 11.68 -7.42 -6.76
CA VAL A 5 11.02 -6.63 -5.72
C VAL A 5 10.93 -5.19 -6.18
N ALA A 6 9.69 -4.73 -6.38
CA ALA A 6 9.42 -3.32 -6.56
C ALA A 6 9.89 -2.59 -5.30
N ALA A 7 10.73 -1.56 -5.47
CA ALA A 7 11.13 -0.71 -4.35
C ALA A 7 9.88 -0.25 -3.60
N ASP A 8 9.95 -0.22 -2.26
CA ASP A 8 8.87 0.30 -1.45
C ASP A 8 8.51 1.70 -1.97
N CYS A 9 7.23 1.89 -2.28
CA CYS A 9 6.75 3.15 -2.80
C CYS A 9 6.22 3.98 -1.63
N PRO A 10 6.36 5.31 -1.69
CA PRO A 10 5.72 6.18 -0.71
C PRO A 10 4.21 6.04 -0.84
N ALA A 11 3.57 5.50 0.19
CA ALA A 11 2.12 5.40 0.28
C ALA A 11 1.61 6.38 1.33
N GLN A 12 0.49 7.02 1.03
CA GLN A 12 -0.19 7.88 1.97
C GLN A 12 -1.13 7.02 2.84
N ARG A 13 -0.86 6.97 4.13
CA ARG A 13 -1.71 6.35 5.13
C ARG A 13 -2.72 7.37 5.63
N ILE A 14 -4.00 6.97 5.69
CA ILE A 14 -5.08 7.74 6.29
C ILE A 14 -5.52 6.99 7.54
N ASP A 15 -5.31 7.58 8.71
CA ASP A 15 -5.76 7.03 9.99
C ASP A 15 -7.05 7.75 10.42
N ILE A 16 -8.11 6.97 10.64
CA ILE A 16 -9.45 7.46 11.05
C ILE A 16 -9.62 7.23 12.55
N TYR A 17 -9.90 8.31 13.30
CA TYR A 17 -10.16 8.23 14.73
C TYR A 17 -11.63 7.92 15.01
N GLN A 18 -11.94 6.64 15.22
CA GLN A 18 -13.32 6.15 15.43
C GLN A 18 -14.08 6.90 16.54
N GLN A 19 -13.41 7.21 17.65
CA GLN A 19 -14.00 7.96 18.78
C GLN A 19 -14.46 9.37 18.37
N LYS A 20 -13.72 10.04 17.49
CA LYS A 20 -14.10 11.36 16.97
C LYS A 20 -15.23 11.25 15.96
N VAL A 21 -15.19 10.24 15.09
CA VAL A 21 -16.25 9.95 14.10
C VAL A 21 -17.62 9.79 14.80
N GLU A 22 -17.67 9.00 15.88
CA GLU A 22 -18.88 8.82 16.68
C GLU A 22 -19.34 10.11 17.37
N THR A 23 -18.41 10.87 17.93
CA THR A 23 -18.70 12.16 18.58
C THR A 23 -19.32 13.17 17.61
N PHE A 24 -18.89 13.16 16.35
CA PHE A 24 -19.43 14.02 15.30
C PHE A 24 -20.70 13.48 14.64
N GLY A 25 -21.22 12.32 15.08
CA GLY A 25 -22.41 11.69 14.53
C GLY A 25 -22.23 11.20 13.08
N LEU A 26 -21.00 10.86 12.72
CA LEU A 26 -20.63 10.33 11.41
C LEU A 26 -20.67 8.79 11.44
N ASN A 27 -21.10 8.19 10.34
CA ASN A 27 -21.09 6.73 10.18
C ASN A 27 -19.81 6.29 9.45
N LEU A 28 -19.08 5.33 10.03
CA LEU A 28 -17.86 4.76 9.43
C LEU A 28 -18.13 4.14 8.05
N PHE A 29 -19.33 3.57 7.84
CA PHE A 29 -19.74 3.04 6.55
C PHE A 29 -19.83 4.13 5.48
N GLU A 30 -20.42 5.28 5.80
CA GLU A 30 -20.55 6.41 4.88
C GLU A 30 -19.19 7.03 4.56
N ILE A 31 -18.29 7.12 5.55
CA ILE A 31 -16.92 7.58 5.35
C ILE A 31 -16.17 6.65 4.39
N ASN A 32 -16.25 5.33 4.60
CA ASN A 32 -15.60 4.35 3.72
C ASN A 32 -16.19 4.36 2.30
N ALA A 33 -17.51 4.48 2.18
CA ALA A 33 -18.18 4.61 0.89
C ALA A 33 -17.69 5.86 0.15
N MET A 34 -17.60 6.99 0.85
CA MET A 34 -17.12 8.24 0.26
C MET A 34 -15.64 8.17 -0.15
N LEU A 35 -14.77 7.64 0.71
CA LEU A 35 -13.35 7.41 0.37
C LEU A 35 -13.19 6.49 -0.85
N SER A 36 -13.99 5.44 -0.95
CA SER A 36 -14.00 4.55 -2.11
C SER A 36 -14.41 5.29 -3.38
N ILE A 37 -15.43 6.14 -3.33
CA ILE A 37 -15.86 6.96 -4.49
C ILE A 37 -14.76 7.95 -4.91
N ILE A 38 -14.11 8.61 -3.95
CA ILE A 38 -13.07 9.62 -4.21
C ILE A 38 -11.85 9.00 -4.89
N PHE A 39 -11.34 7.89 -4.35
CA PHE A 39 -10.06 7.32 -4.75
C PHE A 39 -10.18 6.16 -5.76
N SER A 40 -11.23 5.33 -5.67
CA SER A 40 -11.45 4.20 -6.58
C SER A 40 -12.50 4.49 -7.66
N GLY A 41 -13.45 5.40 -7.38
CA GLY A 41 -14.63 5.64 -8.22
C GLY A 41 -15.73 4.59 -8.02
N ALA A 42 -16.95 4.95 -8.43
CA ALA A 42 -18.11 4.05 -8.43
C ALA A 42 -18.38 3.44 -9.82
N GLU A 43 -19.17 2.37 -9.85
CA GLU A 43 -19.60 1.62 -11.06
C GLU A 43 -20.36 2.51 -12.07
N VAL A 44 -21.02 3.57 -11.58
CA VAL A 44 -21.39 4.77 -12.33
C VAL A 44 -20.36 5.84 -11.98
N VAL A 45 -19.56 6.27 -12.96
CA VAL A 45 -18.31 7.03 -12.73
C VAL A 45 -18.58 8.46 -12.23
N VAL A 46 -18.89 8.59 -10.95
CA VAL A 46 -18.77 9.85 -10.20
C VAL A 46 -17.40 9.82 -9.54
N LYS A 47 -16.49 10.66 -10.02
CA LYS A 47 -15.15 10.84 -9.46
C LYS A 47 -14.93 12.30 -9.12
N ALA A 48 -14.19 12.54 -8.04
CA ALA A 48 -13.66 13.86 -7.74
C ALA A 48 -12.88 14.41 -8.94
N VAL A 49 -13.06 15.70 -9.26
CA VAL A 49 -12.21 16.38 -10.25
C VAL A 49 -10.77 16.28 -9.78
N ALA A 50 -9.83 16.00 -10.71
CA ALA A 50 -8.44 15.66 -10.40
C ALA A 50 -7.79 16.62 -9.38
N ARG A 51 -8.04 17.93 -9.49
CA ARG A 51 -7.46 18.95 -8.59
C ARG A 51 -7.72 18.75 -7.09
N TYR A 52 -8.76 17.99 -6.72
CA TYR A 52 -9.13 17.73 -5.31
C TYR A 52 -8.66 16.35 -4.81
N ARG A 53 -7.83 15.63 -5.56
CA ARG A 53 -7.34 14.29 -5.19
C ARG A 53 -5.89 14.01 -5.63
N MET A 54 -5.13 15.04 -5.99
CA MET A 54 -3.77 14.88 -6.52
C MET A 54 -2.72 15.03 -5.42
N GLN A 55 -3.03 15.77 -4.35
CA GLN A 55 -2.13 15.97 -3.23
C GLN A 55 -2.73 15.41 -1.94
N PRO A 56 -1.87 14.94 -1.01
CA PRO A 56 -2.25 14.54 0.33
C PRO A 56 -3.15 15.53 1.05
N ASP A 57 -2.79 16.81 0.96
CA ASP A 57 -3.45 17.91 1.66
C ASP A 57 -4.86 18.18 1.12
N ASN A 58 -5.17 17.71 -0.09
CA ASN A 58 -6.52 17.85 -0.64
C ASN A 58 -7.56 17.09 0.19
N ILE A 59 -7.17 16.14 1.04
CA ILE A 59 -8.10 15.43 1.92
C ILE A 59 -8.80 16.39 2.91
N ASP A 60 -8.14 17.49 3.28
CA ASP A 60 -8.66 18.47 4.23
C ASP A 60 -9.77 19.35 3.63
N ASP A 61 -9.84 19.43 2.30
CA ASP A 61 -10.92 20.12 1.58
C ASP A 61 -12.24 19.32 1.60
N TRP A 62 -12.18 18.04 1.98
CA TRP A 62 -13.35 17.16 1.99
C TRP A 62 -14.15 17.30 3.28
N HIS A 63 -15.46 17.18 3.11
CA HIS A 63 -16.41 17.26 4.20
C HIS A 63 -17.33 16.06 4.16
N ALA A 64 -17.54 15.40 5.30
CA ALA A 64 -18.57 14.38 5.46
C ALA A 64 -19.83 15.02 6.03
N ARG A 65 -21.00 14.62 5.53
CA ARG A 65 -22.28 15.02 6.11
C ARG A 65 -22.61 14.08 7.27
N ASN A 66 -22.93 14.61 8.45
CA ASN A 66 -23.38 13.80 9.58
C ASN A 66 -24.90 13.56 9.58
N GLY A 67 -25.37 12.68 10.47
CA GLY A 67 -26.80 12.36 10.60
C GLY A 67 -27.70 13.55 11.01
N ARG A 68 -27.11 14.68 11.40
CA ARG A 68 -27.79 15.95 11.73
C ARG A 68 -27.81 16.93 10.54
N GLY A 69 -27.22 16.54 9.40
CA GLY A 69 -27.12 17.36 8.19
C GLY A 69 -25.97 18.37 8.20
N GLU A 70 -25.12 18.36 9.23
CA GLU A 70 -23.95 19.24 9.36
C GLU A 70 -22.78 18.70 8.53
N MET A 71 -21.97 19.60 7.97
CA MET A 71 -20.77 19.25 7.21
C MET A 71 -19.56 19.27 8.12
N VAL A 72 -18.92 18.12 8.33
CA VAL A 72 -17.76 17.95 9.19
C VAL A 72 -16.50 17.80 8.32
N PRO A 73 -15.49 18.66 8.47
CA PRO A 73 -14.26 18.58 7.68
C PRO A 73 -13.46 17.32 8.06
N PHE A 74 -12.79 16.70 7.09
CA PHE A 74 -12.01 15.47 7.28
C PHE A 74 -10.88 15.63 8.29
N SER A 75 -10.24 16.81 8.32
CA SER A 75 -9.20 17.17 9.29
C SER A 75 -9.65 17.06 10.76
N ALA A 76 -10.95 17.07 11.04
CA ALA A 76 -11.47 16.91 12.39
C ALA A 76 -11.36 15.46 12.91
N PHE A 77 -11.34 14.46 12.02
CA PHE A 77 -11.44 13.04 12.37
C PHE A 77 -10.48 12.10 11.63
N ALA A 78 -9.71 12.59 10.66
CA ALA A 78 -8.70 11.84 9.93
C ALA A 78 -7.35 12.56 9.96
N THR A 79 -6.26 11.79 10.01
CA THR A 79 -4.90 12.30 9.84
C THR A 79 -4.19 11.52 8.76
N THR A 80 -3.27 12.19 8.04
CA THR A 80 -2.49 11.53 7.00
C THR A 80 -1.01 11.48 7.36
N SER A 81 -0.36 10.37 7.02
CA SER A 81 1.08 10.18 7.22
C SER A 81 1.69 9.44 6.04
N TRP A 82 2.95 9.73 5.75
CA TRP A 82 3.71 8.99 4.74
C TRP A 82 4.26 7.72 5.34
N GLN A 83 4.02 6.59 4.68
CA GLN A 83 4.62 5.31 5.04
C GLN A 83 5.23 4.62 3.82
N SER A 84 6.34 3.91 4.05
CA SER A 84 6.92 3.00 3.08
C SER A 84 6.02 1.77 2.98
N ALA A 85 5.41 1.53 1.83
CA ALA A 85 4.58 0.35 1.61
C ALA A 85 5.11 -0.48 0.45
N ALA A 86 5.13 -1.80 0.65
CA ALA A 86 5.52 -2.75 -0.38
C ALA A 86 4.52 -2.67 -1.55
N ASN A 87 5.00 -2.19 -2.70
CA ASN A 87 4.18 -2.05 -3.91
C ASN A 87 3.75 -3.42 -4.48
N ARG A 88 4.54 -4.47 -4.20
CA ARG A 88 4.22 -5.85 -4.59
C ARG A 88 4.65 -6.81 -3.50
N LEU A 89 3.70 -7.62 -3.02
CA LEU A 89 3.99 -8.76 -2.16
C LEU A 89 4.18 -9.99 -3.04
N VAL A 90 5.41 -10.52 -3.09
CA VAL A 90 5.70 -11.80 -3.74
C VAL A 90 5.66 -12.89 -2.66
N ARG A 91 4.95 -13.97 -2.95
CA ARG A 91 4.89 -15.15 -2.08
C ARG A 91 5.22 -16.40 -2.89
N MET A 92 5.97 -17.31 -2.28
CA MET A 92 6.23 -18.64 -2.81
C MET A 92 5.80 -19.66 -1.75
N ASP A 93 4.91 -20.56 -2.15
CA ASP A 93 4.33 -21.59 -1.26
C ASP A 93 3.74 -21.06 0.05
N GLY A 94 3.10 -19.88 -0.02
CA GLY A 94 2.45 -19.24 1.13
C GLY A 94 3.40 -18.43 2.04
N SER A 95 4.71 -18.50 1.82
CA SER A 95 5.71 -17.70 2.54
C SER A 95 6.08 -16.42 1.80
N THR A 96 6.48 -15.36 2.51
CA THR A 96 7.00 -14.13 1.90
C THR A 96 8.30 -14.44 1.17
N ALA A 97 8.35 -14.14 -0.12
CA ALA A 97 9.48 -14.49 -0.97
C ALA A 97 10.01 -13.25 -1.71
N ILE A 98 11.29 -13.32 -2.09
CA ILE A 98 11.93 -12.35 -2.96
C ILE A 98 12.38 -13.12 -4.19
N GLU A 99 11.89 -12.73 -5.35
CA GLU A 99 12.35 -13.30 -6.62
C GLU A 99 13.63 -12.58 -7.06
N ILE A 100 14.66 -13.39 -7.30
CA ILE A 100 15.95 -12.94 -7.79
C ILE A 100 16.21 -13.60 -9.13
N SER A 101 16.36 -12.78 -10.17
CA SER A 101 16.72 -13.26 -11.50
C SER A 101 18.18 -12.91 -11.81
N GLY A 102 18.87 -13.87 -12.41
CA GLY A 102 20.27 -13.74 -12.81
C GLY A 102 20.57 -14.65 -13.99
N SER A 103 21.49 -14.20 -14.84
CA SER A 103 22.07 -15.02 -15.91
C SER A 103 23.45 -15.50 -15.47
N GLU A 104 23.85 -16.65 -16.00
CA GLU A 104 25.21 -17.17 -15.82
C GLU A 104 26.27 -16.24 -16.44
N GLY A 105 27.47 -16.25 -15.85
CA GLY A 105 28.64 -15.60 -16.41
C GLY A 105 29.20 -16.38 -17.60
N THR A 106 30.02 -15.72 -18.43
CA THR A 106 30.71 -16.39 -19.55
C THR A 106 31.58 -17.53 -19.00
N ASN A 107 31.38 -18.77 -19.50
CA ASN A 107 32.01 -20.01 -19.05
C ASN A 107 31.58 -20.58 -17.69
N THR A 108 30.38 -20.25 -17.18
CA THR A 108 29.83 -20.91 -15.99
C THR A 108 28.51 -21.60 -16.34
N SER A 109 28.29 -22.81 -15.80
CA SER A 109 27.02 -23.52 -15.99
C SER A 109 25.94 -23.01 -15.04
N SER A 110 24.68 -23.07 -15.45
CA SER A 110 23.54 -22.74 -14.60
C SER A 110 23.52 -23.52 -13.27
N GLY A 111 23.95 -24.79 -13.28
CA GLY A 111 24.05 -25.63 -12.08
C GLY A 111 25.07 -25.09 -11.06
N GLU A 112 26.25 -24.67 -11.54
CA GLU A 112 27.29 -24.07 -10.68
C GLU A 112 26.84 -22.72 -10.10
N VAL A 113 26.08 -21.94 -10.87
CA VAL A 113 25.44 -20.71 -10.38
C VAL A 113 24.39 -21.01 -9.31
N MET A 114 23.56 -22.04 -9.50
CA MET A 114 22.55 -22.45 -8.51
C MET A 114 23.18 -22.94 -7.20
N ASP A 115 24.26 -23.72 -7.28
CA ASP A 115 24.99 -24.18 -6.10
C ASP A 115 25.63 -23.00 -5.34
N ARG A 116 26.19 -22.03 -6.07
CA ARG A 116 26.74 -20.81 -5.45
C ARG A 116 25.65 -19.97 -4.78
N MET A 117 24.48 -19.85 -5.42
CA MET A 117 23.32 -19.16 -4.86
C MET A 117 22.77 -19.83 -3.60
N ARG A 118 22.78 -21.17 -3.56
CA ARG A 118 22.40 -21.96 -2.37
C ARG A 118 23.38 -21.73 -1.22
N ALA A 119 24.68 -21.72 -1.51
CA ALA A 119 25.72 -21.44 -0.51
C ALA A 119 25.57 -20.04 0.09
N LEU A 120 25.36 -19.02 -0.74
CA LEU A 120 25.16 -17.63 -0.28
C LEU A 120 23.87 -17.48 0.54
N THR A 121 22.78 -18.15 0.14
CA THR A 121 21.52 -18.11 0.90
C THR A 121 21.67 -18.79 2.27
N ALA A 122 22.47 -19.86 2.36
CA ALA A 122 22.74 -20.55 3.63
C ALA A 122 23.56 -19.70 4.62
N GLU A 123 24.33 -18.73 4.13
CA GLU A 123 25.08 -17.78 4.95
C GLU A 123 24.20 -16.64 5.51
N LEU A 124 22.97 -16.46 5.01
CA LEU A 124 22.07 -15.40 5.47
C LEU A 124 21.43 -15.75 6.82
N PRO A 125 21.50 -14.84 7.81
CA PRO A 125 20.82 -15.03 9.10
C PRO A 125 19.31 -14.83 8.91
N GLY A 126 18.50 -15.87 9.15
CA GLY A 126 17.04 -15.74 9.11
C GLY A 126 16.24 -16.94 8.61
N GLY A 127 16.89 -18.09 8.33
CA GLY A 127 16.17 -19.29 7.88
C GLY A 127 15.63 -19.19 6.44
N TYR A 128 16.26 -18.35 5.62
CA TYR A 128 15.90 -18.20 4.21
C TYR A 128 16.19 -19.49 3.44
N SER A 129 15.23 -19.93 2.63
CA SER A 129 15.37 -21.06 1.72
C SER A 129 15.31 -20.60 0.27
N VAL A 130 16.09 -21.25 -0.59
CA VAL A 130 15.99 -21.11 -2.05
C VAL A 130 15.24 -22.32 -2.60
N ALA A 131 14.27 -22.11 -3.49
CA ALA A 131 13.59 -23.16 -4.25
C ALA A 131 13.91 -23.03 -5.73
#